data_AF-A0A496BWR0-F1
#
_entry.id   AF-A0A496BWR0-F1
#
_cell.length_a   1.000
_cell.length_b   1.000
_cell.length_c   1.000
_cell.angle_alpha   90.00
_cell.angle_beta   90.00
_cell.angle_gamma   90.00
#
_symmetry.space_group_name_H-M   'P 1'
#
loop_
_entity.id
_entity.type
_entity.pdbx_description
1 polymer ?
#
loop_
_entity_poly.entity_id
_entity_poly.type
_entity_poly.pdbx_seq_one_letter_code
_entity_poly.pdbx_strand_id
1 'polypeptide(L)'
;MSMRRNSITVNESGNIIMPENVSNIWMSEPELVELFGVIAPTLRSAIRNIYNSGALKEYEVQKYVRQENGYHADVFSFPMIVALAFRIDSFGAEQVRNAIFKRLYLRKEKTNIFFSLGINGWDMSNYQA
;
A
#
# COMPACT_ATOMS: atom_id res chain seq x y z
N MET A 1 -7.15 12.06 23.23
CA MET A 1 -7.19 10.58 23.21
C MET A 1 -6.19 10.12 22.16
N SER A 2 -5.43 9.05 22.40
CA SER A 2 -4.56 8.44 21.37
C SER A 2 -5.42 7.66 20.37
N MET A 3 -5.02 7.65 19.10
CA MET A 3 -5.73 6.89 18.06
C MET A 3 -5.40 5.41 18.17
N ARG A 4 -6.41 4.55 18.41
CA ARG A 4 -6.26 3.10 18.23
C ARG A 4 -6.13 2.80 16.74
N ARG A 5 -5.05 2.13 16.34
CA ARG A 5 -4.77 1.80 14.93
C ARG A 5 -4.01 0.48 14.85
N ASN A 6 -4.13 -0.20 13.72
CA ASN A 6 -3.30 -1.34 13.36
C ASN A 6 -2.16 -0.88 12.43
N SER A 7 -1.04 -1.60 12.45
CA SER A 7 0.07 -1.41 11.52
C SER A 7 0.40 -2.71 10.81
N ILE A 8 1.01 -2.60 9.63
CA ILE A 8 1.61 -3.73 8.93
C ILE A 8 3.02 -3.87 9.49
N THR A 9 3.41 -5.08 9.86
CA THR A 9 4.75 -5.35 10.42
C THR A 9 5.52 -6.33 9.57
N VAL A 10 6.84 -6.27 9.67
CA VAL A 10 7.76 -7.23 9.07
C VAL A 10 8.29 -8.11 10.20
N ASN A 11 8.24 -9.43 10.05
CA ASN A 11 8.83 -10.33 11.04
C ASN A 11 10.35 -10.44 10.87
N GLU A 12 11.03 -11.09 11.82
CA GLU A 12 12.49 -11.27 11.80
C GLU A 12 12.99 -11.98 10.53
N SER A 13 12.16 -12.83 9.92
CA SER A 13 12.47 -13.52 8.66
C SER A 13 12.12 -12.69 7.42
N GLY A 14 11.77 -11.42 7.57
CA GLY A 14 11.41 -10.51 6.48
C GLY A 14 9.96 -10.60 6.01
N ASN A 15 9.13 -11.49 6.53
CA ASN A 15 7.76 -11.67 6.03
C ASN A 15 6.80 -10.60 6.53
N ILE A 16 5.90 -10.15 5.65
CA ILE A 16 4.83 -9.21 5.98
C ILE A 16 3.73 -9.89 6.80
N ILE A 17 3.42 -9.33 7.96
CA ILE A 17 2.26 -9.66 8.79
C ILE A 17 1.21 -8.56 8.57
N MET A 18 0.09 -8.96 7.96
CA MET A 18 -1.00 -8.05 7.61
C MET A 18 -2.20 -8.25 8.56
N PRO A 19 -2.67 -7.21 9.27
CA PRO A 19 -3.84 -7.30 10.15
C PRO A 19 -5.13 -7.71 9.42
N GLU A 20 -6.03 -8.42 10.10
CA GLU A 20 -7.32 -8.84 9.51
C GLU A 20 -8.21 -7.65 9.15
N ASN A 21 -8.35 -6.66 10.04
CA ASN A 21 -9.12 -5.47 9.73
C ASN A 21 -8.26 -4.41 9.03
N VAL A 22 -8.33 -4.37 7.69
CA VAL A 22 -7.60 -3.40 6.87
C VAL A 22 -8.09 -1.95 7.02
N SER A 23 -9.36 -1.75 7.40
CA SER A 23 -9.94 -0.41 7.54
C SER A 23 -9.35 0.37 8.73
N ASN A 24 -8.79 -0.35 9.70
CA ASN A 24 -8.13 0.23 10.88
C ASN A 24 -6.61 0.37 10.70
N ILE A 25 -6.06 0.09 9.51
CA ILE A 25 -4.62 0.24 9.27
C ILE A 25 -4.30 1.70 8.97
N TRP A 26 -3.45 2.28 9.82
CA TRP A 26 -2.91 3.62 9.67
C TRP A 26 -1.44 3.61 10.10
N MET A 27 -0.54 4.06 9.23
CA MET A 27 0.92 4.02 9.46
C MET A 27 1.53 5.41 9.29
N SER A 28 2.43 5.77 10.19
CA SER A 28 3.19 7.01 10.19
C SER A 28 4.38 6.94 9.25
N GLU A 29 4.97 8.09 8.93
CA GLU A 29 6.13 8.15 8.04
C GLU A 29 7.29 7.22 8.46
N PRO A 30 7.72 7.17 9.75
CA PRO A 30 8.80 6.26 10.16
C PRO A 30 8.45 4.78 9.97
N GLU A 31 7.21 4.40 10.28
CA GLU A 31 6.74 3.01 10.11
C GLU A 31 6.70 2.61 8.63
N LEU A 32 6.39 3.55 7.73
CA LEU A 32 6.40 3.29 6.28
C LEU A 32 7.83 3.23 5.71
N VAL A 33 8.73 4.10 6.20
CA VAL A 33 10.16 4.06 5.90
C VAL A 33 10.73 2.68 6.24
N GLU A 34 10.40 2.16 7.43
CA GLU A 34 10.81 0.83 7.88
C GLU A 34 10.17 -0.28 7.03
N LEU A 35 8.84 -0.22 6.83
CA LEU A 35 8.10 -1.23 6.06
C LEU A 35 8.62 -1.39 4.63
N PHE A 36 8.92 -0.27 3.95
CA PHE A 36 9.41 -0.28 2.58
C PHE A 36 10.93 -0.42 2.48
N GLY A 37 11.67 -0.22 3.58
CA GLY A 37 13.13 -0.21 3.55
C GLY A 37 13.70 0.93 2.70
N VAL A 38 13.08 2.11 2.76
CA VAL A 38 13.49 3.30 1.98
C VAL A 38 13.73 4.50 2.89
N ILE A 39 14.50 5.48 2.43
CA ILE A 39 14.71 6.72 3.18
C ILE A 39 13.49 7.66 3.10
N ALA A 40 13.31 8.49 4.13
CA ALA A 40 12.22 9.47 4.21
C ALA A 40 12.05 10.36 2.96
N PRO A 41 13.12 10.90 2.33
CA PRO A 41 12.99 11.67 1.09
C PRO A 41 12.31 10.90 -0.06
N THR A 42 12.62 9.61 -0.23
CA THR A 42 12.02 8.76 -1.25
C THR A 42 10.53 8.58 -0.98
N LEU A 43 10.17 8.30 0.27
CA LEU A 43 8.78 8.15 0.68
C LEU A 43 7.98 9.44 0.44
N ARG A 44 8.49 10.59 0.89
CA ARG A 44 7.85 11.90 0.70
C ARG A 44 7.66 12.25 -0.78
N SER A 45 8.65 11.95 -1.62
CA SER A 45 8.55 12.14 -3.07
C SER A 45 7.43 11.27 -3.67
N ALA A 46 7.35 9.99 -3.27
CA ALA A 46 6.31 9.08 -3.73
C ALA A 46 4.89 9.53 -3.29
N ILE A 47 4.73 9.96 -2.03
CA ILE A 47 3.47 10.51 -1.51
C ILE A 47 3.05 11.74 -2.33
N ARG A 48 3.98 12.67 -2.56
CA ARG A 48 3.71 13.88 -3.36
C ARG A 48 3.28 13.52 -4.79
N ASN A 49 3.94 12.55 -5.42
CA ASN A 49 3.59 12.10 -6.76
C ASN A 49 2.18 11.48 -6.82
N ILE A 50 1.78 10.74 -5.77
CA ILE A 50 0.42 10.19 -5.67
C ILE A 50 -0.61 11.32 -5.57
N TYR A 51 -0.39 12.33 -4.71
CA TYR A 51 -1.29 13.47 -4.62
C TYR A 51 -1.36 14.28 -5.92
N ASN A 52 -0.20 14.56 -6.54
CA ASN A 52 -0.15 15.28 -7.82
C ASN A 52 -0.88 14.53 -8.94
N SER A 53 -0.89 13.19 -8.90
CA SER A 53 -1.62 12.39 -9.88
C SER A 53 -3.14 12.41 -9.71
N GLY A 54 -3.65 12.94 -8.59
CA GLY A 54 -5.08 12.91 -8.26
C GLY A 54 -5.62 11.52 -7.92
N ALA A 55 -4.78 10.48 -7.87
CA ALA A 55 -5.20 9.11 -7.59
C ALA A 55 -5.78 8.94 -6.17
N LEU A 56 -5.29 9.72 -5.20
CA LEU A 56 -5.81 9.78 -3.84
C LEU A 56 -5.89 11.24 -3.39
N LYS A 57 -6.93 11.58 -2.63
CA LYS A 57 -7.09 12.91 -2.04
C LYS A 57 -6.52 12.92 -0.62
N GLU A 58 -5.70 13.92 -0.31
CA GLU A 58 -4.97 14.03 0.96
C GLU A 58 -5.88 13.88 2.19
N TYR A 59 -7.02 14.58 2.21
CA TYR A 59 -7.97 14.55 3.32
C TYR A 59 -8.65 13.18 3.57
N GLU A 60 -8.60 12.26 2.60
CA GLU A 60 -9.19 10.92 2.73
C GLU A 60 -8.19 9.92 3.31
N VAL A 61 -6.90 10.10 3.00
CA VAL A 61 -5.87 9.09 3.23
C VAL A 61 -4.77 9.51 4.19
N GLN A 62 -4.74 10.76 4.63
CA GLN A 62 -3.80 11.29 5.62
C GLN A 62 -4.56 11.93 6.79
N LYS A 63 -4.06 11.71 8.01
CA LYS A 63 -4.58 12.35 9.23
C LYS A 63 -3.41 12.77 10.12
N TYR A 64 -3.58 13.88 10.83
CA TYR A 64 -2.69 14.29 11.90
C TYR A 64 -3.25 13.80 13.24
N VAL A 65 -2.52 12.92 13.93
CA VAL A 65 -3.04 12.26 15.14
C VAL A 65 -2.02 12.22 16.25
N ARG A 66 -2.51 12.21 17.50
CA ARG A 66 -1.68 11.95 18.68
C ARG A 66 -1.43 10.45 18.82
N GLN A 67 -0.17 10.05 18.76
CA GLN A 67 0.30 8.70 19.01
C GLN A 67 0.32 8.38 20.51
N GLU A 68 0.48 7.11 20.87
CA GLU A 68 0.51 6.63 22.26
C GLU A 68 1.70 7.19 23.04
N ASN A 69 2.82 7.42 22.35
CA ASN A 69 4.00 8.11 22.90
C ASN A 69 3.76 9.60 23.24
N GLY A 70 2.55 10.11 22.98
CA GLY A 70 2.14 11.48 23.27
C GLY A 70 2.48 12.49 22.17
N TYR A 71 3.32 12.12 21.19
CA TYR A 71 3.68 12.96 20.05
C TYR A 71 2.59 12.94 18.98
N HIS A 72 2.56 13.98 18.15
CA HIS A 72 1.66 14.06 17.02
C HIS A 72 2.43 13.79 15.74
N ALA A 73 1.82 13.04 14.83
CA ALA A 73 2.41 12.71 13.55
C ALA A 73 1.32 12.55 12.49
N ASP A 74 1.73 12.74 11.23
CA ASP A 74 0.94 12.33 10.08
C ASP A 74 0.91 10.81 9.99
N VAL A 75 -0.29 10.27 9.79
CA VAL A 75 -0.55 8.85 9.55
C VAL A 75 -1.31 8.67 8.25
N PHE A 76 -0.97 7.61 7.54
CA PHE A 76 -1.46 7.28 6.22
C PHE A 76 -2.29 6.00 6.26
N SER A 77 -3.46 6.06 5.63
CA SER A 77 -4.41 4.96 5.51
C SER A 77 -3.92 3.83 4.61
N PHE A 78 -4.53 2.64 4.75
CA PHE A 78 -4.23 1.48 3.89
C PHE A 78 -4.22 1.78 2.36
N PRO A 79 -5.19 2.51 1.76
CA PRO A 79 -5.12 2.91 0.35
C PRO A 79 -3.82 3.62 -0.05
N MET A 80 -3.30 4.51 0.79
CA MET A 80 -2.01 5.17 0.53
C MET A 80 -0.86 4.17 0.58
N ILE A 81 -0.87 3.24 1.54
CA ILE A 81 0.16 2.19 1.67
C ILE A 81 0.18 1.31 0.41
N VAL A 82 -0.99 0.92 -0.09
CA VAL A 82 -1.12 0.15 -1.34
C VAL A 82 -0.54 0.95 -2.51
N ALA A 83 -0.95 2.21 -2.68
CA ALA A 83 -0.45 3.06 -3.76
C ALA A 83 1.09 3.22 -3.70
N LEU A 84 1.65 3.41 -2.52
CA LEU A 84 3.10 3.47 -2.30
C LEU A 84 3.80 2.15 -2.65
N ALA A 85 3.23 1.01 -2.24
CA ALA A 85 3.77 -0.30 -2.57
C ALA A 85 3.85 -0.53 -4.09
N PHE A 86 2.97 0.06 -4.91
CA PHE A 86 3.04 -0.02 -6.37
C PHE A 86 3.87 1.09 -7.02
N ARG A 87 4.22 2.15 -6.29
CA ARG A 87 5.03 3.28 -6.78
C ARG A 87 6.51 3.17 -6.44
N ILE A 88 6.84 2.52 -5.33
CA ILE A 88 8.20 2.38 -4.84
C ILE A 88 8.77 1.04 -5.29
N ASP A 89 9.94 1.10 -5.93
CA ASP A 89 10.71 -0.08 -6.28
C ASP A 89 11.73 -0.38 -5.17
N SER A 90 11.32 -1.21 -4.22
CA SER A 90 12.13 -1.65 -3.08
C SER A 90 11.74 -3.06 -2.69
N PHE A 91 12.65 -3.77 -2.01
CA PHE A 91 12.39 -5.11 -1.49
C PHE A 91 11.19 -5.11 -0.53
N GLY A 92 11.11 -4.15 0.40
CA GLY A 92 9.96 -4.03 1.31
C GLY A 92 8.64 -3.81 0.56
N ALA A 93 8.63 -2.96 -0.48
CA ALA A 93 7.45 -2.75 -1.31
C ALA A 93 7.04 -4.02 -2.07
N GLU A 94 8.00 -4.79 -2.59
CA GLU A 94 7.73 -6.07 -3.23
C GLU A 94 7.03 -7.06 -2.29
N GLN A 95 7.54 -7.18 -1.06
CA GLN A 95 6.94 -8.06 -0.07
C GLN A 95 5.52 -7.61 0.31
N VAL A 96 5.28 -6.30 0.43
CA VAL A 96 3.92 -5.76 0.65
C VAL A 96 3.00 -6.09 -0.53
N ARG A 97 3.45 -5.92 -1.78
CA ARG A 97 2.68 -6.30 -2.97
C ARG A 97 2.34 -7.79 -2.94
N ASN A 98 3.30 -8.65 -2.63
CA ASN A 98 3.10 -10.10 -2.55
C ASN A 98 2.10 -10.48 -1.45
N ALA A 99 2.16 -9.82 -0.29
CA ALA A 99 1.21 -10.04 0.80
C ALA A 99 -0.22 -9.61 0.42
N ILE A 100 -0.37 -8.47 -0.27
CA ILE A 100 -1.66 -8.01 -0.81
C ILE A 100 -2.21 -9.03 -1.81
N PHE A 101 -1.39 -9.48 -2.77
CA PHE A 101 -1.82 -10.47 -3.76
C PHE A 101 -2.18 -11.81 -3.14
N LYS A 102 -1.38 -12.33 -2.21
CA LYS A 102 -1.68 -13.57 -1.49
C LYS A 102 -3.03 -13.48 -0.78
N ARG A 103 -3.31 -12.34 -0.15
CA ARG A 103 -4.59 -12.11 0.52
C ARG A 103 -5.78 -12.01 -0.43
N LEU A 104 -5.60 -11.34 -1.57
CA LEU A 104 -6.62 -11.29 -2.63
C LEU A 104 -6.85 -12.68 -3.24
N TYR A 105 -5.79 -13.46 -3.44
CA TYR A 105 -5.86 -14.83 -3.97
C TYR A 105 -6.55 -15.79 -3.01
N LEU A 106 -6.24 -15.76 -1.71
CA LEU A 106 -6.94 -16.54 -0.69
C LEU A 106 -8.43 -16.17 -0.60
N ARG A 107 -8.79 -14.92 -0.90
CA ARG A 107 -10.19 -14.51 -1.06
C ARG A 107 -10.81 -15.04 -2.36
N LYS A 108 -9.99 -15.27 -3.39
CA LYS A 108 -10.38 -15.75 -4.72
C LYS A 108 -10.88 -17.20 -4.71
N GLU A 109 -10.34 -18.06 -3.84
CA GLU A 109 -10.95 -19.39 -3.58
C GLU A 109 -12.39 -19.30 -3.04
N LYS A 110 -12.78 -18.18 -2.42
CA LYS A 110 -14.15 -17.93 -1.95
C LYS A 110 -14.99 -17.02 -2.86
N THR A 111 -14.36 -16.21 -3.73
CA THR A 111 -15.06 -15.25 -4.61
C THR A 111 -14.12 -14.83 -5.76
N ASN A 112 -14.39 -15.34 -6.97
CA ASN A 112 -13.61 -15.03 -8.17
C ASN A 112 -13.74 -13.56 -8.59
N ILE A 113 -12.69 -12.75 -8.39
CA ILE A 113 -12.60 -11.38 -8.95
C ILE A 113 -11.71 -11.39 -10.19
N PHE A 114 -12.28 -11.13 -11.36
CA PHE A 114 -11.54 -10.89 -12.60
C PHE A 114 -11.19 -9.40 -12.70
N PHE A 115 -9.91 -9.07 -12.74
CA PHE A 115 -9.46 -7.75 -13.19
C PHE A 115 -9.15 -7.86 -14.68
N SER A 116 -9.98 -7.28 -15.54
CA SER A 116 -9.58 -7.01 -16.91
C SER A 116 -8.62 -5.82 -16.90
N LEU A 117 -7.32 -6.06 -17.08
CA LEU A 117 -6.46 -5.00 -17.60
C LEU A 117 -6.94 -4.74 -19.03
N GLY A 118 -7.38 -3.51 -19.31
CA GLY A 118 -7.72 -3.08 -20.66
C GLY A 118 -6.50 -3.18 -21.57
N ILE A 119 -6.35 -4.33 -22.24
CA ILE A 119 -5.52 -4.45 -23.43
C ILE A 119 -6.36 -3.81 -24.53
N ASN A 120 -6.15 -2.51 -24.76
CA ASN A 120 -6.72 -1.82 -25.90
C ASN A 120 -6.01 -2.34 -27.16
N GLY A 121 -6.69 -3.21 -27.89
CA GLY A 121 -6.48 -3.50 -29.31
C GLY A 121 -5.08 -3.91 -29.74
N TRP A 122 -4.74 -5.19 -29.65
CA TRP A 122 -3.82 -5.77 -30.63
C TRP A 122 -4.67 -6.30 -31.79
N ASP A 123 -4.61 -5.61 -32.92
CA ASP A 123 -5.05 -6.15 -34.21
C ASP A 123 -4.26 -7.43 -34.47
N MET A 124 -4.97 -8.55 -34.42
CA MET A 124 -4.43 -9.86 -34.73
C MET A 124 -4.29 -9.93 -36.26
N SER A 125 -3.11 -9.61 -36.79
CA SER A 125 -2.84 -9.76 -38.22
C SER A 125 -3.04 -11.23 -38.62
N ASN A 126 -4.01 -11.46 -39.50
CA ASN A 126 -4.35 -12.76 -40.06
C ASN A 126 -3.12 -13.43 -40.70
N TYR A 127 -2.65 -14.52 -40.11
CA TYR A 127 -1.83 -15.50 -40.84
C TYR A 127 -2.78 -16.43 -41.59
N GLN A 128 -2.86 -16.25 -42.91
CA GLN A 128 -3.46 -17.23 -43.82
C GLN A 128 -2.46 -18.39 -44.00
N ALA A 129 -2.96 -19.62 -43.93
CA ALA A 129 -2.23 -20.84 -44.25
C ALA A 129 -2.13 -21.06 -45.77
#